data_AF-A0A382C2U4-F1
#
_entry.id   AF-A0A382C2U4-F1
#
_cell.length_a   1.000
_cell.length_b   1.000
_cell.length_c   1.000
_cell.angle_alpha   90.00
_cell.angle_beta   90.00
_cell.angle_gamma   90.00
#
_symmetry.space_group_name_H-M   'P 1'
#
loop_
_entity.id
_entity.type
_entity.pdbx_description
1 polymer ?
#
loop_
_entity_poly.entity_id
_entity_poly.type
_entity_poly.pdbx_seq_one_letter_code
_entity_poly.pdbx_strand_id
1 'polypeptide(L)'
;MPQFEIPGKQLRMQRMGQTLSNPPSVEGYDGGTAWINTGALVERMNFASEELGNINTPGSQNLFDSVETDNGVVVSPERLVDICLDHLGSINVQDDTRSKLVDFAAQNGGVHIMDNGLDESSKVNISGILKLIVASPEFQRE
;
A
#
# COMPACT_ATOMS: atom_id res chain seq x y z
N MET A 1 -14.04 -9.26 20.87
CA MET A 1 -12.64 -9.11 21.32
C MET A 1 -11.81 -8.71 20.13
N PRO A 2 -10.94 -7.69 20.20
CA PRO A 2 -9.91 -7.51 19.18
C PRO A 2 -9.02 -8.76 19.21
N GLN A 3 -8.87 -9.44 18.08
CA GLN A 3 -7.85 -10.48 17.98
C GLN A 3 -6.49 -9.80 18.14
N PHE A 4 -5.68 -10.26 19.08
CA PHE A 4 -4.30 -9.80 19.19
C PHE A 4 -3.52 -10.36 17.99
N GLU A 5 -3.51 -9.62 16.88
CA GLU A 5 -2.64 -9.89 15.71
C GLU A 5 -1.16 -9.59 16.01
N ILE A 6 -0.88 -8.97 17.17
CA ILE A 6 0.43 -8.50 17.59
C ILE A 6 1.52 -9.58 17.50
N PRO A 7 1.31 -10.84 17.94
CA PRO A 7 2.33 -11.88 17.83
C PRO A 7 2.68 -12.23 16.36
N GLY A 8 1.69 -12.20 15.46
CA GLY A 8 1.90 -12.46 14.03
C GLY A 8 2.71 -11.36 13.35
N LYS A 9 2.38 -10.10 13.64
CA LYS A 9 3.12 -8.94 13.11
C LYS A 9 4.54 -8.86 13.67
N GLN A 10 4.73 -9.19 14.95
CA GLN A 10 6.07 -9.27 15.55
C GLN A 10 6.95 -10.31 14.85
N LEU A 11 6.43 -11.49 14.52
CA LEU A 11 7.19 -12.51 13.78
C LEU A 11 7.58 -12.02 12.38
N ARG A 12 6.69 -11.31 11.69
CA ARG A 12 6.98 -10.72 10.36
C ARG A 12 8.08 -9.65 10.45
N MET A 13 8.05 -8.80 11.47
CA MET A 13 9.13 -7.83 11.72
C MET A 13 10.47 -8.53 11.94
N GLN A 14 10.50 -9.64 12.70
CA GLN A 14 11.72 -10.42 12.92
C GLN A 14 12.30 -10.98 11.61
N ARG A 15 11.44 -11.41 10.67
CA ARG A 15 11.88 -11.84 9.33
C ARG A 15 12.44 -10.70 8.49
N MET A 16 12.04 -9.46 8.77
CA MET A 16 12.65 -8.25 8.18
C MET A 16 13.90 -7.79 8.94
N GLY A 17 14.35 -8.55 9.94
CA GLY A 17 15.53 -8.22 10.74
C GLY A 17 15.27 -7.25 11.90
N GLN A 18 14.02 -6.95 12.22
CA GLN A 18 13.66 -6.04 13.31
C GLN A 18 12.89 -6.76 14.43
N THR A 19 13.28 -6.52 15.68
CA THR A 19 12.53 -7.04 16.84
C THR A 19 11.82 -5.88 17.53
N LEU A 20 10.48 -5.97 17.60
CA LEU A 20 9.66 -4.97 18.29
C LEU A 20 10.12 -4.81 19.75
N SER A 21 10.28 -3.57 20.20
CA SER A 21 10.74 -3.23 21.57
C SER A 21 12.15 -3.70 21.92
N ASN A 22 12.99 -4.02 20.93
CA ASN A 22 14.40 -4.37 21.14
C ASN A 22 15.29 -3.50 20.23
N PRO A 23 15.42 -2.19 20.51
CA PRO A 23 16.30 -1.34 19.73
C PRO A 23 17.75 -1.86 19.84
N PRO A 24 18.49 -1.97 18.73
CA PRO A 24 19.92 -2.27 18.80
C PRO A 24 20.65 -1.19 19.59
N SER A 25 21.81 -1.51 20.19
CA SER A 25 22.65 -0.49 20.81
C SER A 25 23.10 0.54 19.76
N VAL A 26 23.34 1.78 20.18
CA VAL A 26 23.77 2.86 19.27
C VAL A 26 25.10 2.56 18.56
N GLU A 27 25.96 1.70 19.13
CA GLU A 27 27.20 1.21 18.50
C GLU A 27 26.97 0.10 17.47
N GLY A 28 25.81 -0.56 17.48
CA GLY A 28 25.45 -1.63 16.55
C GLY A 28 24.47 -1.22 15.43
N TYR A 29 24.05 0.05 15.40
CA TYR A 29 23.25 0.59 14.30
C TYR A 29 24.18 1.01 13.16
N ASP A 30 24.59 0.04 12.35
CA ASP A 30 25.30 0.33 11.11
C ASP A 30 24.28 0.93 10.14
N GLY A 31 24.14 2.27 10.19
CA GLY A 31 23.22 3.05 9.38
C GLY A 31 23.57 2.91 7.90
N GLY A 32 23.02 1.88 7.25
CA GLY A 32 23.24 1.55 5.86
C GLY A 32 22.27 0.48 5.38
N THR A 33 22.32 0.09 4.11
CA THR A 33 21.40 -0.91 3.53
C THR A 33 21.77 -2.36 3.91
N ALA A 34 22.75 -2.57 4.79
CA ALA A 34 23.27 -3.90 5.14
C ALA A 34 22.22 -4.81 5.82
N TRP A 35 21.20 -4.21 6.45
CA TRP A 35 20.08 -4.96 7.04
C TRP A 35 19.05 -5.43 5.99
N ILE A 36 19.03 -4.84 4.79
CA ILE A 36 18.16 -5.25 3.70
C ILE A 36 18.87 -6.32 2.87
N ASN A 37 18.47 -7.57 3.07
CA ASN A 37 18.77 -8.66 2.15
C ASN A 37 17.52 -9.02 1.32
N THR A 38 17.69 -9.85 0.28
CA THR A 38 16.58 -10.24 -0.61
C THR A 38 15.39 -10.87 0.14
N GLY A 39 15.64 -11.66 1.19
CA GLY A 39 14.57 -12.25 2.00
C GLY A 39 13.79 -11.20 2.79
N ALA A 40 14.52 -10.28 3.44
CA ALA A 40 13.90 -9.17 4.17
C ALA A 40 13.09 -8.24 3.23
N LEU A 41 13.60 -7.98 2.03
CA LEU A 41 12.89 -7.18 1.02
C LEU A 41 11.58 -7.84 0.56
N VAL A 42 11.61 -9.15 0.29
CA VAL A 42 10.39 -9.91 -0.07
C VAL A 42 9.36 -9.89 1.05
N GLU A 43 9.78 -10.09 2.30
CA GLU A 43 8.87 -10.03 3.45
C GLU A 43 8.30 -8.62 3.65
N ARG A 44 9.09 -7.56 3.44
CA ARG A 44 8.61 -6.16 3.45
C ARG A 44 7.52 -5.93 2.40
N MET A 45 7.74 -6.35 1.16
CA MET A 45 6.76 -6.21 0.08
C MET A 45 5.47 -6.97 0.40
N ASN A 46 5.58 -8.21 0.88
CA ASN A 46 4.42 -9.02 1.25
C ASN A 46 3.62 -8.41 2.40
N PHE A 47 4.32 -7.91 3.44
CA PHE A 47 3.69 -7.23 4.57
C PHE A 47 2.99 -5.95 4.16
N ALA A 48 3.65 -5.08 3.40
CA ALA A 48 3.03 -3.86 2.92
C ALA A 48 1.80 -4.17 2.04
N SER A 49 1.90 -5.15 1.14
CA SER A 49 0.80 -5.56 0.26
C SER A 49 -0.40 -6.13 1.00
N GLU A 50 -0.17 -6.87 2.09
CA GLU A 50 -1.23 -7.44 2.92
C GLU A 50 -1.90 -6.38 3.77
N GLU A 51 -1.12 -5.56 4.48
CA GLU A 51 -1.65 -4.56 5.42
C GLU A 51 -2.31 -3.39 4.70
N LEU A 52 -1.64 -2.82 3.69
CA LEU A 52 -2.14 -1.64 2.96
C LEU A 52 -3.14 -2.03 1.87
N GLY A 53 -3.10 -3.27 1.40
CA GLY A 53 -4.10 -3.80 0.46
C GLY A 53 -5.39 -4.30 1.12
N ASN A 54 -5.51 -4.27 2.45
CA ASN A 54 -6.70 -4.76 3.15
C ASN A 54 -7.84 -3.75 3.10
N ILE A 55 -8.92 -4.11 2.40
CA ILE A 55 -10.12 -3.27 2.18
C ILE A 55 -11.01 -3.09 3.43
N ASN A 56 -10.76 -3.83 4.50
CA ASN A 56 -11.58 -3.81 5.72
C ASN A 56 -10.97 -2.96 6.83
N THR A 57 -9.93 -2.17 6.53
CA THR A 57 -9.28 -1.32 7.53
C THR A 57 -9.92 0.07 7.58
N PRO A 58 -9.82 0.81 8.71
CA PRO A 58 -10.23 2.20 8.74
C PRO A 58 -9.52 3.08 7.69
N GLY A 59 -8.25 2.76 7.40
CA GLY A 59 -7.47 3.46 6.35
C GLY A 59 -8.04 3.24 4.96
N SER A 60 -8.38 2.00 4.61
CA SER A 60 -9.01 1.71 3.31
C SER A 60 -10.40 2.33 3.18
N GLN A 61 -11.19 2.40 4.27
CA GLN A 61 -12.47 3.12 4.23
C GLN A 61 -12.26 4.62 3.96
N ASN A 62 -11.30 5.26 4.62
CA ASN A 62 -10.96 6.67 4.34
C ASN A 62 -10.50 6.89 2.89
N LEU A 63 -9.78 5.92 2.31
CA LEU A 63 -9.41 5.97 0.90
C LEU A 63 -10.64 5.88 -0.01
N PHE A 64 -11.57 4.96 0.26
CA PHE A 64 -12.81 4.84 -0.50
C PHE A 64 -13.62 6.13 -0.43
N ASP A 65 -13.77 6.72 0.77
CA ASP A 65 -14.42 8.02 0.95
C ASP A 65 -13.72 9.12 0.13
N SER A 66 -12.39 9.10 0.06
CA SER A 66 -11.61 10.06 -0.74
C SER A 66 -11.83 9.89 -2.24
N VAL A 67 -12.04 8.67 -2.70
CA VAL A 67 -12.38 8.37 -4.11
C VAL A 67 -13.83 8.76 -4.42
N GLU A 68 -14.77 8.50 -3.51
CA GLU A 68 -16.19 8.85 -3.67
C GLU A 68 -16.44 10.36 -3.64
N THR A 69 -15.64 11.10 -2.88
CA THR A 69 -15.73 12.56 -2.76
C THR A 69 -14.91 13.31 -3.81
N ASP A 70 -14.11 12.61 -4.63
CA ASP A 70 -13.47 13.21 -5.79
C ASP A 70 -14.55 13.70 -6.76
N ASN A 71 -14.43 14.94 -7.27
CA ASN A 71 -15.49 15.76 -7.88
C ASN A 71 -16.11 15.22 -9.21
N GLY A 72 -16.25 13.92 -9.41
CA GLY A 72 -16.84 13.30 -10.61
C GLY A 72 -17.61 12.01 -10.33
N VAL A 73 -18.68 11.79 -11.09
CA VAL A 73 -19.44 10.52 -11.11
C VAL A 73 -18.57 9.35 -11.60
N VAL A 74 -17.47 9.66 -12.29
CA VAL A 74 -16.49 8.71 -12.82
C VAL A 74 -15.09 9.25 -12.52
N VAL A 75 -14.26 8.42 -11.90
CA VAL A 75 -12.85 8.73 -11.62
C VAL A 75 -11.99 8.11 -12.71
N SER A 76 -11.14 8.91 -13.37
CA SER A 76 -10.25 8.37 -14.41
C SER A 76 -9.16 7.49 -13.80
N PRO A 77 -8.59 6.54 -14.56
CA PRO A 77 -7.48 5.71 -14.09
C PRO A 77 -6.28 6.52 -13.56
N GLU A 78 -5.93 7.62 -14.22
CA GLU A 78 -4.87 8.53 -13.79
C GLU A 78 -5.21 9.17 -12.45
N ARG A 79 -6.44 9.70 -12.32
CA ARG A 79 -6.87 10.34 -11.09
C ARG A 79 -6.94 9.34 -9.93
N LEU A 80 -7.36 8.11 -10.20
CA LEU A 80 -7.39 7.03 -9.21
C LEU A 80 -5.99 6.69 -8.70
N VAL A 81 -5.00 6.62 -9.61
CA VAL A 81 -3.60 6.41 -9.24
C VAL A 81 -3.08 7.56 -8.39
N ASP A 82 -3.40 8.82 -8.75
CA ASP A 82 -2.98 9.99 -7.98
C ASP A 82 -3.58 9.96 -6.56
N ILE A 83 -4.87 9.64 -6.40
CA ILE A 83 -5.51 9.51 -5.08
C ILE A 83 -4.84 8.41 -4.25
N CYS A 84 -4.50 7.26 -4.85
CA CYS A 84 -3.80 6.19 -4.15
C CYS A 84 -2.38 6.60 -3.69
N LEU A 85 -1.64 7.31 -4.53
CA LEU A 85 -0.29 7.79 -4.20
C LEU A 85 -0.33 8.84 -3.10
N ASP A 86 -1.30 9.76 -3.13
CA ASP A 86 -1.54 10.75 -2.08
C ASP A 86 -1.91 10.09 -0.75
N HIS A 87 -2.79 9.08 -0.78
CA HIS A 87 -3.19 8.35 0.41
C HIS A 87 -2.02 7.65 1.11
N LEU A 88 -1.04 7.18 0.36
CA LEU A 88 0.17 6.53 0.88
C LEU A 88 1.28 7.52 1.30
N GLY A 89 0.99 8.82 1.33
CA GLY A 89 1.92 9.86 1.76
C GLY A 89 2.53 10.67 0.62
N SER A 90 1.77 10.87 -0.47
CA SER A 90 2.20 11.61 -1.68
C SER A 90 3.51 11.08 -2.25
N ILE A 91 3.55 9.76 -2.47
CA ILE A 91 4.72 9.06 -2.99
C ILE A 91 4.95 9.46 -4.44
N ASN A 92 6.17 9.91 -4.74
CA ASN A 92 6.57 10.21 -6.11
C ASN A 92 7.10 8.94 -6.79
N VAL A 93 6.50 8.57 -7.92
CA VAL A 93 6.92 7.41 -8.73
C VAL A 93 7.45 7.86 -10.09
N GLN A 94 8.31 7.07 -10.70
CA GLN A 94 8.78 7.37 -12.06
C GLN A 94 7.67 7.20 -13.09
N ASP A 95 7.79 7.88 -14.24
CA ASP A 95 6.79 7.85 -15.31
C ASP A 95 6.47 6.41 -15.77
N ASP A 96 7.48 5.56 -15.88
CA ASP A 96 7.32 4.14 -16.25
C ASP A 96 6.50 3.35 -15.22
N THR A 97 6.72 3.61 -13.93
CA THR A 97 5.94 3.00 -12.82
C THR A 97 4.52 3.53 -12.85
N ARG A 98 4.35 4.84 -13.00
CA ARG A 98 3.04 5.49 -13.10
C ARG A 98 2.23 4.94 -14.27
N SER A 99 2.84 4.79 -15.45
CA SER A 99 2.19 4.23 -16.65
C SER A 99 1.63 2.85 -16.36
N LYS A 100 2.40 1.96 -15.72
CA LYS A 100 1.95 0.60 -15.38
C LYS A 100 0.79 0.59 -14.39
N LEU A 101 0.79 1.50 -13.43
CA LEU A 101 -0.31 1.66 -12.47
C LEU A 101 -1.59 2.11 -13.17
N VAL A 102 -1.48 3.09 -14.08
CA VAL A 102 -2.59 3.60 -14.89
C VAL A 102 -3.13 2.51 -15.82
N ASP A 103 -2.26 1.76 -16.49
CA ASP A 103 -2.63 0.64 -17.34
C ASP A 103 -3.39 -0.43 -16.55
N PHE A 104 -2.92 -0.75 -15.35
CA PHE A 104 -3.61 -1.68 -14.45
C PHE A 104 -4.99 -1.16 -14.03
N ALA A 105 -5.10 0.11 -13.65
CA ALA A 105 -6.36 0.73 -13.28
C ALA A 105 -7.37 0.73 -14.44
N ALA A 106 -6.91 1.00 -15.67
CA ALA A 106 -7.73 1.02 -16.88
C ALA A 106 -8.22 -0.37 -17.29
N GLN A 107 -7.37 -1.40 -17.20
CA GLN A 107 -7.73 -2.78 -17.55
C GLN A 107 -8.80 -3.37 -16.65
N ASN A 108 -8.87 -2.93 -15.39
CA ASN A 108 -9.85 -3.39 -14.41
C ASN A 108 -11.18 -2.63 -14.44
N GLY A 109 -11.46 -1.87 -15.51
CA GLY A 109 -12.76 -1.22 -15.74
C GLY A 109 -12.94 0.13 -15.02
N GLY A 110 -11.88 0.65 -14.39
CA GLY A 110 -11.95 1.90 -13.63
C GLY A 110 -12.68 1.74 -12.29
N VAL A 111 -13.28 2.83 -11.82
CA VAL A 111 -14.04 2.88 -10.57
C VAL A 111 -15.46 3.40 -10.85
N HIS A 112 -16.45 2.66 -10.37
CA HIS A 112 -17.85 3.00 -10.49
C HIS A 112 -18.41 3.41 -9.12
N ILE A 113 -18.83 4.67 -9.02
CA ILE A 113 -19.53 5.18 -7.84
C ILE A 113 -21.03 5.00 -8.09
N MET A 114 -21.68 4.18 -7.28
CA MET A 114 -23.13 3.98 -7.30
C MET A 114 -23.80 4.78 -6.17
N ASP A 115 -25.13 4.81 -6.13
CA ASP A 115 -25.90 5.52 -5.09
C ASP A 115 -25.56 5.08 -3.64
N ASN A 116 -24.97 3.89 -3.48
CA ASN A 116 -24.54 3.32 -2.20
C ASN A 116 -23.02 3.31 -2.01
N GLY A 117 -22.28 4.09 -2.80
CA GLY A 117 -20.82 4.18 -2.77
C GLY A 117 -20.12 3.26 -3.77
N LEU A 118 -18.86 2.92 -3.49
CA LEU A 118 -18.05 2.03 -4.31
C LEU A 118 -18.54 0.58 -4.24
N ASP A 119 -18.66 -0.05 -5.40
CA ASP A 119 -18.88 -1.49 -5.49
C ASP A 119 -17.64 -2.30 -5.08
N GLU A 120 -17.83 -3.59 -4.78
CA GLU A 120 -16.75 -4.47 -4.34
C GLU A 120 -15.64 -4.63 -5.41
N SER A 121 -15.99 -4.62 -6.70
CA SER A 121 -15.00 -4.65 -7.78
C SER A 121 -14.09 -3.43 -7.77
N SER A 122 -14.65 -2.24 -7.52
CA SER A 122 -13.91 -0.98 -7.44
C SER A 122 -12.98 -0.98 -6.23
N LYS A 123 -13.45 -1.47 -5.07
CA LYS A 123 -12.61 -1.64 -3.87
C LYS A 123 -11.46 -2.62 -4.10
N VAL A 124 -11.71 -3.73 -4.80
CA VAL A 124 -10.67 -4.71 -5.17
C VAL A 124 -9.68 -4.11 -6.17
N ASN A 125 -10.13 -3.31 -7.13
CA ASN A 125 -9.25 -2.60 -8.06
C ASN A 125 -8.32 -1.64 -7.33
N ILE A 126 -8.87 -0.81 -6.42
CA ILE A 126 -8.10 0.09 -5.56
C ILE A 126 -7.08 -0.68 -4.71
N SER A 127 -7.49 -1.79 -4.08
CA SER A 127 -6.59 -2.68 -3.34
C SER A 127 -5.44 -3.20 -4.22
N GLY A 128 -5.72 -3.54 -5.48
CA GLY A 128 -4.72 -3.97 -6.46
C GLY A 128 -3.70 -2.86 -6.76
N ILE A 129 -4.16 -1.63 -6.98
CA ILE A 129 -3.29 -0.47 -7.21
C ILE A 129 -2.38 -0.23 -6.00
N LEU A 130 -2.92 -0.23 -4.78
CA LEU A 130 -2.12 -0.08 -3.56
C LEU A 130 -1.03 -1.15 -3.45
N LYS A 131 -1.38 -2.42 -3.72
CA LYS A 131 -0.42 -3.53 -3.72
C LYS A 131 0.71 -3.34 -4.73
N LEU A 132 0.41 -2.78 -5.91
CA LEU A 132 1.43 -2.46 -6.91
C LEU A 132 2.30 -1.27 -6.49
N ILE A 133 1.72 -0.22 -5.90
CA ILE A 133 2.49 0.92 -5.39
C ILE A 133 3.46 0.45 -4.31
N VAL A 134 3.00 -0.33 -3.32
CA VAL A 134 3.85 -0.77 -2.21
C VAL A 134 4.90 -1.80 -2.62
N ALA A 135 4.70 -2.50 -3.73
CA ALA A 135 5.70 -3.39 -4.34
C ALA A 135 6.68 -2.64 -5.25
N SER A 136 6.48 -1.35 -5.52
CA SER A 136 7.37 -0.56 -6.38
C SER A 136 8.75 -0.33 -5.74
N PRO A 137 9.82 -0.23 -6.55
CA PRO A 137 11.14 0.15 -6.06
C PRO A 137 11.15 1.50 -5.34
N GLU A 138 10.32 2.43 -5.76
CA GLU A 138 10.18 3.77 -5.16
C GLU A 138 9.66 3.66 -3.73
N PHE A 139 8.57 2.94 -3.49
CA PHE A 139 8.04 2.72 -2.14
C PHE A 139 9.04 2.00 -1.22
N GLN A 140 9.76 1.01 -1.75
CA GLN A 140 10.67 0.20 -0.92
C GLN A 140 11.99 0.90 -0.55
N ARG A 141 12.28 2.05 -1.18
CA ARG A 141 13.48 2.85 -0.91
C ARG A 141 13.26 3.97 0.11
N GLU A 142 12.00 4.37 0.32
CA GLU A 142 11.59 5.28 1.40
C GLU A 142 11.62 4.56 2.77
#